data_AF-A0A4C1XCQ5-F1
#
_entry.id   AF-A0A4C1XCQ5-F1
#
_cell.length_a   1.000
_cell.length_b   1.000
_cell.length_c   1.000
_cell.angle_alpha   90.00
_cell.angle_beta   90.00
_cell.angle_gamma   90.00
#
_symmetry.space_group_name_H-M   'P 1'
#
loop_
_entity.id
_entity.type
_entity.pdbx_description
1 polymer ?
#
loop_
_entity_poly.entity_id
_entity_poly.type
_entity_poly.pdbx_seq_one_letter_code
_entity_poly.pdbx_strand_id
1 'polypeptide(L)'
;MKYLRVVPEGVTELENSSVSHGVGSTIDADVELVEKMFEAYEDSQNAIGVFWNLSKAFDCVNHETLIRKLHHYRVTGRALDLLASYLTGSEYQCR
;
A
#
# COMPACT_ATOMS: atom_id res chain seq x y z
N MET A 1 11.76 -0.07 2.27
CA MET A 1 11.16 -0.78 1.12
C MET A 1 11.67 -2.22 1.14
N LYS A 2 10.79 -3.20 0.96
CA LYS A 2 11.16 -4.62 0.86
C LYS A 2 10.63 -5.17 -0.46
N TYR A 3 11.35 -6.14 -1.02
CA TYR A 3 10.98 -6.81 -2.25
C TYR A 3 10.92 -8.32 -1.98
N LEU A 4 9.92 -8.97 -2.56
CA LEU A 4 9.84 -10.42 -2.64
C LEU A 4 9.87 -10.80 -4.11
N ARG A 5 10.81 -11.65 -4.52
CA ARG A 5 10.86 -12.20 -5.87
C ARG A 5 10.39 -13.65 -5.82
N VAL A 6 9.43 -13.98 -6.67
CA VAL A 6 8.99 -15.36 -6.90
C VAL A 6 9.55 -15.78 -8.26
N VAL A 7 10.27 -16.90 -8.27
CA VAL A 7 10.86 -17.51 -9.46
C VAL A 7 10.35 -18.95 -9.54
N PRO A 8 9.82 -19.39 -10.68
CA PRO A 8 9.34 -20.76 -10.84
C PRO A 8 10.54 -21.71 -11.05
N GLU A 9 10.74 -22.66 -10.12
CA GLU A 9 11.56 -23.86 -10.36
C GLU A 9 10.61 -25.07 -10.29
N GLY A 10 10.44 -25.77 -11.42
CA GLY A 10 9.21 -26.51 -11.74
C GLY A 10 8.86 -27.75 -10.91
N VAL A 11 7.54 -28.06 -10.80
CA VAL A 11 6.78 -29.13 -11.50
C VAL A 11 5.28 -29.13 -11.04
N THR A 12 4.40 -29.12 -12.07
CA THR A 12 2.96 -29.47 -12.31
C THR A 12 1.80 -29.41 -11.28
N GLU A 13 0.75 -28.73 -11.76
CA GLU A 13 -0.73 -28.94 -11.73
C GLU A 13 -1.45 -29.37 -10.44
N LEU A 14 -2.29 -28.46 -9.90
CA LEU A 14 -3.61 -28.77 -9.34
C LEU A 14 -4.57 -27.59 -9.60
N GLU A 15 -5.47 -27.76 -10.58
CA GLU A 15 -6.54 -26.81 -10.89
C GLU A 15 -7.52 -26.71 -9.70
N ASN A 16 -7.60 -25.52 -9.08
CA ASN A 16 -8.67 -25.17 -8.16
C ASN A 16 -9.17 -23.77 -8.51
N SER A 17 -10.34 -23.70 -9.16
CA SER A 17 -11.02 -22.44 -9.38
C SER A 17 -11.67 -21.97 -8.08
N SER A 18 -11.04 -21.04 -7.36
CA SER A 18 -11.68 -20.26 -6.31
C SER A 18 -12.11 -18.91 -6.86
N VAL A 19 -13.40 -18.79 -7.21
CA VAL A 19 -13.99 -17.50 -7.53
C VAL A 19 -14.22 -16.72 -6.24
N SER A 20 -13.28 -15.84 -5.89
CA SER A 20 -13.40 -14.89 -4.79
C SER A 20 -14.19 -13.65 -5.25
N HIS A 21 -15.47 -13.57 -4.87
CA HIS A 21 -16.22 -12.31 -4.93
C HIS A 21 -15.87 -11.47 -3.69
N GLY A 22 -14.73 -10.78 -3.73
CA GLY A 22 -14.17 -10.04 -2.58
C GLY A 22 -14.77 -8.64 -2.37
N VAL A 23 -15.16 -8.34 -1.13
CA VAL A 23 -15.72 -7.05 -0.67
C VAL A 23 -14.72 -6.40 0.32
N GLY A 24 -13.71 -5.71 -0.21
CA GLY A 24 -13.06 -4.54 0.42
C GLY A 24 -12.34 -4.68 1.78
N SER A 25 -12.13 -5.87 2.35
CA SER A 25 -11.41 -6.05 3.62
C SER A 25 -9.89 -6.24 3.45
N THR A 26 -9.11 -6.03 4.50
CA THR A 26 -7.65 -6.30 4.50
C THR A 26 -7.35 -7.78 4.24
N ILE A 27 -8.20 -8.69 4.75
CA ILE A 27 -8.04 -10.12 4.51
C ILE A 27 -8.25 -10.46 3.04
N ASP A 28 -9.22 -9.81 2.38
CA ASP A 28 -9.53 -10.07 0.98
C ASP A 28 -8.36 -9.62 0.10
N ALA A 29 -7.76 -8.46 0.40
CA ALA A 29 -6.60 -7.97 -0.31
C ALA A 29 -5.35 -8.86 -0.11
N ASP A 30 -5.19 -9.45 1.08
CA ASP A 30 -4.09 -10.39 1.36
C ASP A 30 -4.29 -11.72 0.63
N VAL A 31 -5.52 -12.24 0.62
CA VAL A 31 -5.89 -13.44 -0.15
C VAL A 31 -5.67 -13.20 -1.65
N GLU A 32 -6.13 -12.08 -2.19
CA GLU A 32 -5.94 -11.71 -3.60
C GLU A 32 -4.44 -11.59 -3.97
N LEU A 33 -3.61 -11.10 -3.04
CA LEU A 33 -2.17 -11.03 -3.24
C LEU A 33 -1.55 -12.43 -3.35
N VAL A 34 -1.93 -13.35 -2.46
CA VAL A 34 -1.43 -14.73 -2.47
C VAL A 34 -1.90 -15.48 -3.71
N GLU A 35 -3.17 -15.32 -4.10
CA GLU A 35 -3.72 -15.90 -5.33
C GLU A 35 -2.92 -15.45 -6.55
N LYS A 36 -2.65 -14.14 -6.71
CA LYS A 36 -1.83 -13.61 -7.81
C LYS A 36 -0.38 -14.11 -7.80
N MET A 37 0.21 -14.31 -6.62
CA MET A 37 1.54 -14.90 -6.52
C MET A 37 1.55 -16.37 -6.96
N PHE A 38 0.50 -17.10 -6.62
CA PHE A 38 0.33 -18.50 -6.99
C PHE A 38 0.06 -18.66 -8.49
N GLU A 39 -0.84 -17.86 -9.07
CA GLU A 39 -1.09 -17.82 -10.51
C GLU A 39 0.19 -17.55 -11.31
N ALA A 40 0.98 -16.54 -10.91
CA ALA A 40 2.24 -16.25 -11.57
C ALA A 40 3.25 -17.40 -11.45
N TYR A 41 3.25 -18.11 -10.34
CA TYR A 41 4.09 -19.28 -10.14
C TYR A 41 3.65 -20.45 -11.04
N GLU A 42 2.34 -20.75 -11.09
CA GLU A 42 1.77 -21.80 -11.95
C GLU A 42 2.03 -21.53 -13.44
N ASP A 43 1.87 -20.28 -13.87
CA ASP A 43 2.12 -19.84 -15.24
C ASP A 43 3.61 -19.76 -15.59
N SER A 44 4.51 -20.17 -14.68
CA SER A 44 5.96 -20.06 -14.85
C SER A 44 6.42 -18.63 -15.17
N GLN A 45 5.73 -17.64 -14.60
CA GLN A 45 6.05 -16.23 -14.71
C GLN A 45 6.89 -15.77 -13.51
N ASN A 46 7.80 -14.83 -13.77
CA ASN A 46 8.51 -14.15 -12.69
C ASN A 46 7.62 -13.05 -12.10
N ALA A 47 7.42 -13.07 -10.78
CA ALA A 47 6.69 -12.03 -10.06
C ALA A 47 7.58 -11.29 -9.06
N ILE A 48 7.29 -10.00 -8.86
CA ILE A 48 7.94 -9.16 -7.86
C ILE A 48 6.87 -8.45 -7.03
N GLY A 49 6.83 -8.78 -5.74
CA GLY A 49 6.06 -8.02 -4.75
C GLY A 49 6.89 -6.86 -4.20
N VAL A 50 6.33 -5.64 -4.26
CA VAL A 50 6.95 -4.43 -3.72
C VAL A 50 6.20 -3.98 -2.47
N PHE A 51 6.85 -4.02 -1.31
CA PHE A 51 6.23 -3.67 -0.04
C PHE A 51 6.82 -2.38 0.51
N TRP A 52 5.92 -1.43 0.78
CA TRP A 52 6.25 -0.16 1.43
C TRP A 52 5.70 -0.11 2.85
N ASN A 53 6.50 0.38 3.80
CA ASN A 53 6.01 0.65 5.14
C ASN A 53 5.34 2.03 5.15
N LEU A 54 4.01 2.05 5.06
CA LEU A 54 3.23 3.28 5.07
C LEU A 54 3.19 3.96 6.44
N SER A 55 3.52 3.27 7.54
CA SER A 55 3.56 3.88 8.88
C SER A 55 4.58 5.00 8.98
N LYS A 56 5.66 4.95 8.18
CA LYS A 56 6.66 6.03 8.08
C LYS A 56 6.41 7.01 6.92
N ALA A 57 5.41 6.76 6.08
CA ALA A 57 5.16 7.61 4.92
C ALA A 57 4.72 9.03 5.35
N PHE A 58 3.95 9.14 6.44
CA PHE A 58 3.49 10.43 6.97
C PHE A 58 4.60 11.30 7.55
N ASP A 59 5.68 10.70 8.06
CA ASP A 59 6.87 11.43 8.52
C ASP A 59 7.64 12.09 7.36
N CYS A 60 7.51 11.56 6.13
CA CYS A 60 8.24 12.05 4.96
C CYS A 60 7.44 13.03 4.10
N VAL A 61 6.15 13.23 4.38
CA VAL A 61 5.32 14.15 3.59
C VAL A 61 5.66 15.58 3.99
N ASN A 62 6.02 16.40 2.99
CA ASN A 62 6.21 17.83 3.20
C ASN A 62 4.92 18.48 3.73
N HIS A 63 4.97 19.03 4.94
CA HIS A 63 3.80 19.56 5.63
C HIS A 63 3.11 20.70 4.87
N GLU A 64 3.88 21.60 4.23
CA GLU A 64 3.31 22.70 3.45
C GLU A 64 2.51 22.18 2.25
N THR A 65 3.06 21.19 1.53
CA THR A 65 2.38 20.55 0.40
C THR A 65 1.10 19.84 0.83
N LEU A 66 1.13 19.16 1.99
CA LEU A 66 -0.04 18.49 2.55
C LEU A 66 -1.14 19.49 2.94
N ILE A 67 -0.79 20.56 3.65
CA ILE A 67 -1.72 21.62 4.03
C ILE A 67 -2.35 22.28 2.78
N ARG A 68 -1.55 22.56 1.75
CA ARG A 68 -2.04 23.09 0.47
C ARG A 68 -3.01 22.14 -0.22
N LYS A 69 -2.75 20.82 -0.19
CA LYS A 69 -3.66 19.82 -0.76
C LYS A 69 -4.95 19.69 0.05
N LEU A 70 -4.88 19.73 1.38
CA LEU A 70 -6.06 19.72 2.24
C LEU A 70 -6.98 20.91 1.94
N HIS A 71 -6.40 22.11 1.81
CA HIS A 71 -7.15 23.30 1.39
C HIS A 71 -7.75 23.13 -0.02
N HIS A 72 -7.00 22.56 -0.97
CA HIS A 72 -7.50 22.26 -2.31
C HIS A 72 -8.72 21.32 -2.29
N TYR A 73 -8.70 20.32 -1.40
CA TYR A 73 -9.83 19.41 -1.14
C TYR A 73 -10.93 20.01 -0.25
N ARG A 74 -10.92 21.34 -0.05
CA ARG A 74 -11.94 22.09 0.70
C ARG A 74 -11.94 21.86 2.21
N VAL A 75 -10.89 21.25 2.78
CA VAL A 75 -10.65 21.27 4.23
C VAL A 75 -10.22 22.69 4.60
N THR A 76 -11.06 23.41 5.36
CA THR A 76 -10.88 24.83 5.66
C THR A 76 -11.30 25.17 7.09
N GLY A 77 -11.01 26.41 7.54
CA GLY A 77 -11.35 26.89 8.87
C GLY A 77 -10.65 26.10 9.99
N ARG A 78 -11.32 25.98 11.14
CA ARG A 78 -10.76 25.35 12.35
C ARG A 78 -10.20 23.93 12.14
N ALA A 79 -10.76 23.18 11.20
CA ALA A 79 -10.25 21.85 10.87
C ALA A 79 -8.88 21.91 10.20
N LEU A 80 -8.67 22.85 9.27
CA LEU A 80 -7.38 23.07 8.64
C LEU A 80 -6.37 23.64 9.64
N ASP A 81 -6.79 24.56 10.52
CA ASP A 81 -5.92 25.14 11.54
C ASP A 81 -5.41 24.06 12.53
N LEU A 82 -6.29 23.15 12.93
CA LEU A 82 -5.95 22.01 13.79
C LEU A 82 -4.98 21.05 13.10
N LEU A 83 -5.24 20.70 11.83
CA LEU A 83 -4.33 19.84 11.06
C LEU A 83 -2.98 20.51 10.82
N ALA A 84 -2.97 21.81 10.50
CA ALA A 84 -1.74 22.57 10.30
C ALA A 84 -0.90 22.61 11.57
N SER A 85 -1.50 22.97 12.72
CA SER A 85 -0.81 23.00 14.01
C SER A 85 -0.26 21.62 14.43
N TYR A 86 -1.02 20.55 14.21
CA TYR A 86 -0.58 19.17 14.46
C TYR A 86 0.65 18.79 13.60
N LEU A 87 0.60 19.10 12.30
CA LEU A 87 1.68 18.80 11.36
C LEU A 87 2.92 19.66 11.58
N THR A 88 2.78 20.90 12.05
CA THR A 88 3.94 21.77 12.37
C THR A 88 4.55 21.46 13.73
N GLY A 89 3.81 20.83 14.65
CA GLY A 89 4.31 20.44 15.97
C GLY A 89 5.12 19.13 15.95
N SER A 90 5.24 18.47 14.81
CA SER A 90 5.99 17.23 14.63
C SER A 90 7.31 17.51 13.89
N GLU A 91 8.41 17.74 14.63
CA GLU A 91 9.77 17.86 14.07
C GLU A 91 10.35 16.49 13.65
N TYR A 92 9.68 15.78 12.74
CA TYR A 92 10.24 14.58 12.14
C TYR A 92 10.69 14.89 10.71
N GLN A 93 11.98 15.22 10.56
CA GLN A 93 12.63 15.23 9.25
C GLN A 93 12.99 13.80 8.86
N CYS A 94 12.47 13.31 7.74
CA CYS A 94 12.93 12.06 7.16
C CYS A 94 14.43 12.12 6.86
N ARG A 95 15.21 11.26 7.53
CA ARG A 95 16.58 10.89 7.16
C ARG A 95 16.57 9.69 6.23
#